data_AF-A0A9Q2L9W2-F1
#
_entry.id   AF-A0A9Q2L9W2-F1
#
_cell.length_a   1.000
_cell.length_b   1.000
_cell.length_c   1.000
_cell.angle_alpha   90.00
_cell.angle_beta   90.00
_cell.angle_gamma   90.00
#
_symmetry.space_group_name_H-M   'P 1'
#
loop_
_entity.id
_entity.type
_entity.pdbx_description
1 polymer ?
#
loop_
_entity_poly.entity_id
_entity_poly.type
_entity_poly.pdbx_seq_one_letter_code
_entity_poly.pdbx_strand_id
1 'polypeptide(L)'
;MRVIMPQKNLDNPDLFPLLTRIADALDRMAPEVKKAPLLDQAEAFSWDASNAQLVPVPKVARVDLLLLHGIAQVRDILIENTRRFAQGLPAN
;
A
#
# COMPACT_ATOMS: atom_id res chain seq x y z
N MET A 1 -30.56 -17.18 -36.93
CA MET A 1 -30.98 -16.83 -35.55
C MET A 1 -30.23 -15.56 -35.15
N ARG A 2 -30.89 -14.40 -35.11
CA ARG A 2 -30.23 -13.10 -34.86
C ARG A 2 -30.33 -12.79 -33.36
N VAL A 3 -29.21 -12.80 -32.65
CA VAL A 3 -29.13 -12.44 -31.24
C VAL A 3 -29.26 -10.92 -31.14
N ILE A 4 -30.31 -10.43 -30.49
CA ILE A 4 -30.49 -8.99 -30.22
C ILE A 4 -29.58 -8.62 -29.05
N MET A 5 -28.52 -7.86 -29.32
CA MET A 5 -27.77 -7.17 -28.28
C MET A 5 -28.66 -6.05 -27.71
N PRO A 6 -28.82 -5.93 -26.38
CA PRO A 6 -29.59 -4.83 -25.82
C PRO A 6 -28.90 -3.51 -26.17
N GLN A 7 -29.61 -2.63 -26.87
CA GLN A 7 -29.16 -1.28 -27.18
C GLN A 7 -29.10 -0.49 -25.86
N LYS A 8 -27.90 -0.13 -25.41
CA LYS A 8 -27.71 0.75 -24.26
C LYS A 8 -28.13 2.16 -24.67
N ASN A 9 -29.38 2.52 -24.42
CA ASN A 9 -29.90 3.85 -24.72
C ASN A 9 -29.30 4.87 -23.73
N LEU A 10 -28.25 5.56 -24.16
CA LEU A 10 -27.55 6.60 -23.39
C LEU A 10 -28.25 7.96 -23.48
N ASP A 11 -29.30 8.08 -24.31
CA ASP A 11 -30.01 9.34 -24.59
C ASP A 11 -31.23 9.54 -23.65
N ASN A 12 -31.34 8.71 -22.61
CA ASN A 12 -32.40 8.84 -21.62
C ASN A 12 -32.12 10.06 -20.71
N PRO A 13 -32.99 11.08 -20.69
CA PRO A 13 -32.81 12.27 -19.84
C PRO A 13 -32.78 11.94 -18.34
N ASP A 14 -33.35 10.80 -17.93
CA ASP A 14 -33.36 10.34 -16.54
C ASP A 14 -32.04 9.66 -16.12
N LEU A 15 -31.16 9.37 -17.07
CA LEU A 15 -29.89 8.69 -16.81
C LEU A 15 -28.98 9.52 -15.92
N PHE A 16 -28.90 10.83 -16.16
CA PHE A 16 -28.05 11.72 -15.38
C PHE A 16 -28.52 11.81 -13.91
N PRO A 17 -29.79 12.12 -13.60
CA PRO A 17 -30.32 12.05 -12.23
C PRO A 17 -30.09 10.70 -11.53
N LEU A 18 -30.25 9.59 -12.26
CA LEU A 18 -30.02 8.25 -11.69
C LEU A 18 -28.55 8.02 -11.34
N LEU A 19 -27.62 8.41 -12.21
CA LEU A 19 -26.18 8.33 -11.96
C LEU A 19 -25.77 9.22 -10.79
N THR A 20 -26.32 10.43 -10.67
CA THR A 20 -26.10 11.30 -9.51
C THR A 20 -26.57 10.62 -8.22
N ARG A 21 -27.78 10.04 -8.21
CA ARG A 21 -28.27 9.33 -7.02
C ARG A 21 -27.39 8.14 -6.62
N ILE A 22 -26.83 7.44 -7.60
CA ILE A 22 -25.87 6.34 -7.37
C ILE A 22 -24.58 6.89 -6.80
N ALA A 23 -24.01 7.95 -7.40
CA ALA A 23 -22.80 8.60 -6.90
C ALA A 23 -23.00 9.07 -5.44
N ASP A 24 -24.09 9.77 -5.14
CA ASP A 24 -24.41 10.23 -3.79
C ASP A 24 -24.55 9.07 -2.79
N ALA A 25 -25.13 7.95 -3.23
CA ALA A 25 -25.24 6.75 -2.40
C ALA A 25 -23.88 6.11 -2.15
N LEU A 26 -23.02 6.03 -3.17
CA LEU A 26 -21.66 5.51 -3.05
C LEU A 26 -20.80 6.41 -2.16
N ASP A 27 -20.91 7.73 -2.28
CA ASP A 27 -20.17 8.69 -1.46
C ASP A 27 -20.56 8.58 0.02
N ARG A 28 -21.84 8.36 0.34
CA ARG A 28 -22.29 8.09 1.72
C ARG A 28 -21.79 6.74 2.27
N MET A 29 -21.54 5.77 1.39
CA MET A 29 -21.06 4.43 1.76
C MET A 29 -19.53 4.34 1.77
N ALA A 30 -18.84 5.34 1.20
CA ALA A 30 -17.39 5.33 1.09
C ALA A 30 -16.77 5.35 2.50
N PRO A 31 -15.85 4.42 2.82
CA PRO A 31 -15.13 4.47 4.07
C PRO A 31 -14.21 5.70 4.10
N GLU A 32 -13.90 6.20 5.29
CA GLU A 32 -12.93 7.29 5.43
C GLU A 32 -11.61 6.92 4.71
N VAL A 33 -11.09 7.88 3.95
CA VAL A 33 -9.78 7.74 3.32
C VAL A 33 -8.75 7.55 4.43
N LYS A 34 -8.14 6.36 4.48
CA LYS A 34 -7.07 6.08 5.43
C LYS A 34 -5.92 7.05 5.16
N LYS A 35 -5.59 7.87 6.15
CA LYS A 35 -4.41 8.74 6.08
C LYS A 35 -3.17 7.86 5.90
N ALA A 36 -2.26 8.29 5.03
CA ALA A 36 -0.97 7.65 4.91
C ALA A 36 -0.26 7.65 6.28
N PRO A 37 0.38 6.55 6.68
CA PRO A 37 1.12 6.50 7.94
C PRO A 37 2.26 7.51 7.91
N LEU A 38 2.37 8.35 8.94
CA LEU A 38 3.55 9.22 9.10
C LEU A 38 4.72 8.34 9.57
N LEU A 39 5.71 8.17 8.70
CA LEU A 39 6.84 7.27 8.91
C LEU A 39 7.92 7.86 9.85
N ASP A 40 7.78 9.11 10.26
CA ASP A 40 8.67 9.83 11.17
C ASP A 40 8.33 9.61 12.67
N GLN A 41 7.23 8.92 12.98
CA GLN A 41 6.76 8.72 14.35
C GLN A 41 7.54 7.66 15.14
N ALA A 42 8.25 6.74 14.46
CA ALA A 42 8.97 5.64 15.10
C ALA A 42 10.12 5.12 14.22
N GLU A 43 11.06 4.41 14.85
CA GLU A 43 12.20 3.78 14.16
C GLU A 43 11.82 2.47 13.45
N ALA A 44 10.72 1.82 13.84
CA ALA A 44 10.23 0.59 13.23
C ALA A 44 8.71 0.49 13.31
N PHE A 45 8.14 -0.27 12.36
CA PHE A 45 6.71 -0.49 12.23
C PHE A 45 6.41 -1.97 12.01
N SER A 46 5.30 -2.45 12.58
CA SER A 46 4.72 -3.74 12.25
C SER A 46 3.59 -3.56 11.23
N TRP A 47 3.50 -4.47 10.26
CA TRP A 47 2.40 -4.48 9.30
C TRP A 47 1.19 -5.20 9.88
N ASP A 48 0.12 -4.46 10.11
CA ASP A 48 -1.20 -5.00 10.44
C ASP A 48 -1.98 -5.23 9.14
N ALA A 49 -1.98 -6.48 8.68
CA ALA A 49 -2.63 -6.87 7.43
C ALA A 49 -4.16 -6.72 7.47
N SER A 50 -4.79 -6.93 8.63
CA SER A 50 -6.24 -6.84 8.77
C SER A 50 -6.74 -5.42 8.57
N ASN A 51 -5.98 -4.44 9.06
CA ASN A 51 -6.30 -3.02 8.91
C ASN A 51 -5.50 -2.34 7.79
N ALA A 52 -4.63 -3.07 7.07
CA ALA A 52 -3.75 -2.57 6.03
C ALA A 52 -2.99 -1.29 6.46
N GLN A 53 -2.36 -1.35 7.64
CA GLN A 53 -1.69 -0.20 8.26
C GLN A 53 -0.34 -0.55 8.86
N LEU A 54 0.53 0.46 8.96
CA LEU A 54 1.79 0.38 9.70
C LEU A 54 1.56 0.84 11.14
N VAL A 55 1.81 -0.05 12.09
CA VAL A 55 1.69 0.23 13.53
C VAL A 55 3.08 0.52 14.09
N PRO A 56 3.32 1.68 14.74
CA PRO A 56 4.64 2.01 15.28
C PRO A 56 5.03 1.05 16.41
N VAL A 57 6.30 0.64 16.44
CA VAL A 57 6.87 -0.17 17.52
C VAL A 57 7.51 0.75 18.55
N PRO A 58 6.95 0.93 19.76
CA PRO A 58 7.43 1.94 20.71
C PRO A 58 8.84 1.67 21.24
N LYS A 59 9.20 0.38 21.36
CA LYS A 59 10.52 -0.06 21.80
C LYS A 59 10.98 -1.23 20.94
N VAL A 60 11.92 -0.98 20.05
CA VAL A 60 12.54 -2.00 19.21
C VAL A 60 13.51 -2.84 20.04
N ALA A 61 13.30 -4.16 20.07
CA ALA A 61 14.28 -5.10 20.62
C ALA A 61 15.46 -5.22 19.64
N ARG A 62 16.51 -4.43 19.89
CA ARG A 62 17.74 -4.41 19.08
C ARG A 62 18.85 -5.18 19.79
N VAL A 63 19.64 -5.93 19.02
CA VAL A 63 20.92 -6.50 19.45
C VAL A 63 22.01 -5.73 18.71
N ASP A 64 23.08 -5.36 19.41
CA ASP A 64 24.21 -4.68 18.78
C ASP A 64 24.81 -5.59 17.71
N LEU A 65 24.98 -5.05 16.50
CA LEU A 65 25.51 -5.77 15.35
C LEU A 65 26.91 -6.35 15.62
N LEU A 66 27.70 -5.70 16.48
CA LEU A 66 29.04 -6.16 16.86
C LEU A 66 29.02 -7.44 17.70
N LEU A 67 27.89 -7.77 18.33
CA LEU A 67 27.72 -9.01 19.10
C LEU A 67 27.43 -10.23 18.21
N LEU A 68 27.09 -10.01 16.93
CA LEU A 68 26.79 -11.08 15.99
C LEU A 68 28.08 -11.55 15.31
N HIS A 69 28.54 -12.74 15.68
CA HIS A 69 29.72 -13.36 15.09
C HIS A 69 29.38 -14.19 13.85
N GLY A 70 30.33 -14.30 12.91
CA GLY A 70 30.18 -15.09 11.68
C GLY A 70 29.33 -14.45 10.58
N ILE A 71 28.76 -13.26 10.80
CA ILE A 71 27.91 -12.58 9.79
C ILE A 71 28.63 -11.46 9.02
N ALA A 72 29.91 -11.18 9.29
CA ALA A 72 30.61 -10.02 8.75
C ALA A 72 30.53 -9.95 7.21
N GLN A 73 30.81 -11.07 6.53
CA GLN A 73 30.72 -11.14 5.07
C GLN A 73 29.29 -10.90 4.56
N VAL A 74 28.29 -11.55 5.16
CA VAL A 74 26.89 -11.41 4.74
C VAL A 74 26.35 -10.00 4.99
N ARG A 75 26.74 -9.38 6.11
CA ARG A 75 26.44 -7.97 6.43
C ARG A 75 26.98 -7.06 5.34
N ASP A 76 28.24 -7.21 4.98
CA ASP A 76 28.89 -6.32 4.01
C ASP A 76 28.26 -6.48 2.61
N ILE A 77 27.95 -7.71 2.20
CA ILE A 77 27.20 -8.00 0.96
C ILE A 77 25.82 -7.34 0.98
N LEU A 78 25.04 -7.52 2.05
CA LEU A 78 23.70 -6.95 2.18
C LEU A 78 23.73 -5.42 2.10
N ILE A 79 24.69 -4.79 2.77
CA ILE A 79 24.85 -3.33 2.73
C ILE A 79 25.16 -2.87 1.31
N GLU A 80 26.09 -3.51 0.62
CA GLU A 80 26.47 -3.12 -0.74
C GLU A 80 25.32 -3.29 -1.72
N ASN A 81 24.61 -4.41 -1.65
CA ASN A 81 23.42 -4.66 -2.46
C ASN A 81 22.32 -3.63 -2.20
N THR A 82 22.10 -3.27 -0.94
CA THR A 82 21.11 -2.24 -0.58
C THR A 82 21.49 -0.88 -1.19
N ARG A 83 22.78 -0.52 -1.21
CA ARG A 83 23.25 0.72 -1.85
C ARG A 83 23.08 0.69 -3.36
N ARG A 84 23.44 -0.41 -4.01
CA ARG A 84 23.25 -0.59 -5.46
C ARG A 84 21.78 -0.49 -5.84
N PHE A 85 20.90 -1.14 -5.08
CA PHE A 85 19.45 -1.04 -5.29
C PHE A 85 18.95 0.40 -5.16
N ALA A 86 19.40 1.13 -4.13
CA ALA A 86 19.04 2.54 -3.95
C ALA A 86 19.51 3.44 -5.10
N GLN A 87 20.55 3.02 -5.84
CA GLN A 87 21.06 3.68 -7.04
C GLN A 87 20.40 3.18 -8.35
N GLY A 88 19.40 2.29 -8.26
CA GLY A 88 18.73 1.70 -9.44
C GLY A 88 19.55 0.62 -10.15
N LEU A 89 20.61 0.13 -9.53
CA LEU A 89 21.45 -0.94 -10.05
C LEU A 89 20.96 -2.31 -9.55
N PRO A 90 21.29 -3.42 -10.24
CA PRO A 90 21.02 -4.77 -9.74
C PRO A 90 21.68 -5.03 -8.38
N ALA A 91 21.00 -5.77 -7.51
CA ALA A 91 21.43 -6.15 -6.17
C ALA A 91 21.22 -7.66 -5.99
N ASN A 92 22.26 -8.43 -5.63
CA ASN A 92 22.24 -9.89 -5.38
C ASN A 92 23.37 -10.31 -4.45
#